data_AF-A0A0Q9KU76-F1
#
_entry.id   AF-A0A0Q9KU76-F1
#
_cell.length_a   1.000
_cell.length_b   1.000
_cell.length_c   1.000
_cell.angle_alpha   90.00
_cell.angle_beta   90.00
_cell.angle_gamma   90.00
#
_symmetry.space_group_name_H-M   'P 1'
#
loop_
_entity.id
_entity.type
_entity.pdbx_description
1 polymer ?
#
loop_
_entity_poly.entity_id
_entity_poly.type
_entity_poly.pdbx_seq_one_letter_code
_entity_poly.pdbx_strand_id
1 'polypeptide(L)'
;MKNIILIGCLIGGIVAFTGEFGHVAVMTRATDSSPAKSEVSAEAVSKIITSSMPSSTVTKDTYAAEASSAEPAKPDFKLQTVNGISLSDTPSTVARKLGEPQRITEDPYLRELLIYQYPNMDVVFNGGIVYSVEIAGDSGTLLLDGVEIPATIEAVKGALGQPDYVTEDGIVFERNEALLKLFIDPETQRLTSIHYFDSFSM
;
A
#
# COMPACT_ATOMS: atom_id res chain seq x y z
N MET A 1 19.48 -39.05 -12.23
CA MET A 1 20.80 -38.98 -11.57
C MET A 1 20.72 -37.85 -10.56
N LYS A 2 20.90 -38.17 -9.27
CA LYS A 2 20.78 -37.28 -8.12
C LYS A 2 22.11 -36.56 -7.90
N ASN A 3 22.12 -35.23 -7.83
CA ASN A 3 23.17 -34.48 -7.15
C ASN A 3 22.49 -33.58 -6.10
N ILE A 4 22.48 -34.05 -4.86
CA ILE A 4 22.15 -33.29 -3.65
C ILE A 4 23.50 -32.81 -3.10
N ILE A 5 23.71 -31.50 -3.00
CA ILE A 5 24.86 -30.94 -2.27
C ILE A 5 24.32 -30.28 -1.00
N LEU A 6 24.65 -30.92 0.11
CA LEU A 6 24.44 -30.51 1.50
C LEU A 6 25.74 -29.87 1.99
N ILE A 7 25.70 -28.57 2.30
CA ILE A 7 26.71 -27.85 3.09
C ILE A 7 25.87 -26.85 3.90
N GLY A 8 25.76 -26.88 5.22
CA GLY A 8 26.67 -27.33 6.26
C GLY A 8 26.73 -26.17 7.26
N CYS A 9 26.00 -26.29 8.38
CA CYS A 9 25.90 -25.29 9.45
C CYS A 9 27.28 -24.79 9.93
N LEU A 10 27.38 -23.49 10.20
CA LEU A 10 28.38 -22.97 11.11
C LEU A 10 27.70 -22.12 12.20
N ILE A 11 27.96 -22.61 13.41
CA ILE A 11 27.49 -22.20 14.72
C ILE A 11 28.33 -20.99 15.17
N GLY A 12 27.69 -20.06 15.90
CA GLY A 12 28.38 -19.09 16.77
C GLY A 12 28.26 -17.64 16.27
N GLY A 13 27.89 -16.65 17.10
CA GLY A 13 27.81 -16.65 18.55
C GLY A 13 26.90 -15.54 19.06
N ILE A 14 26.48 -15.76 20.30
CA ILE A 14 25.74 -14.84 21.15
C ILE A 14 26.74 -13.79 21.63
N VAL A 15 26.50 -12.52 21.33
CA VAL A 15 27.10 -11.41 22.07
C VAL A 15 25.97 -10.73 22.84
N ALA A 16 25.95 -11.01 24.14
CA ALA A 16 25.19 -10.25 25.11
C ALA A 16 25.86 -8.87 25.27
N PHE A 17 25.14 -7.80 24.90
CA PHE A 17 25.51 -6.45 25.32
C PHE A 17 24.53 -6.02 26.41
N THR A 18 24.95 -6.21 27.65
CA THR A 18 24.35 -5.61 28.84
C THR A 18 24.66 -4.12 28.83
N GLY A 19 23.64 -3.28 28.63
CA GLY A 19 23.73 -1.82 28.70
C GLY A 19 22.65 -1.27 29.63
N GLU A 20 23.10 -0.98 30.85
CA GLU A 20 22.50 -0.24 31.97
C GLU A 20 21.14 0.47 31.78
N PHE A 21 20.16 0.04 32.57
CA PHE A 21 18.95 0.79 32.89
C PHE A 21 19.29 1.95 33.84
N GLY A 22 19.25 3.17 33.32
CA GLY A 22 19.19 4.39 34.12
C GLY A 22 17.77 4.64 34.60
N HIS A 23 17.48 4.25 35.85
CA HIS A 23 16.30 4.71 36.59
C HIS A 23 16.42 6.22 36.88
N VAL A 24 15.44 7.00 36.43
CA VAL A 24 15.08 8.26 37.10
C VAL A 24 13.61 8.17 37.47
N ALA A 25 13.38 7.93 38.76
CA ALA A 25 12.10 8.09 39.43
C ALA A 25 12.03 9.49 40.00
N VAL A 26 11.01 10.29 39.67
CA VAL A 26 10.50 11.36 40.53
C VAL A 26 8.99 11.56 40.33
N MET A 27 8.27 11.19 41.38
CA MET A 27 7.07 11.78 42.01
C MET A 27 5.76 12.03 41.26
N THR A 28 4.80 11.15 41.58
CA THR A 28 3.50 11.43 42.26
C THR A 28 2.92 12.84 42.21
N ARG A 29 1.64 12.91 41.77
CA ARG A 29 0.56 13.47 42.61
C ARG A 29 -0.81 12.91 42.23
N ALA A 30 -1.45 12.29 43.22
CA ALA A 30 -2.87 11.98 43.23
C ALA A 30 -3.65 13.16 43.84
N THR A 31 -4.83 13.44 43.28
CA THR A 31 -6.03 14.02 43.90
C THR A 31 -7.15 13.80 42.87
N ASP A 32 -8.07 12.85 43.02
CA ASP A 32 -9.19 12.74 43.98
C ASP A 32 -10.51 13.34 43.44
N SER A 33 -11.57 12.53 43.54
CA SER A 33 -13.02 12.85 43.48
C SER A 33 -13.59 13.36 42.13
N SER A 34 -14.80 13.06 41.66
CA SER A 34 -15.96 12.25 42.09
C SER A 34 -16.92 12.16 40.88
N PRO A 35 -17.95 11.28 40.90
CA PRO A 35 -18.72 10.91 39.71
C PRO A 35 -19.96 11.78 39.50
N ALA A 36 -20.36 11.97 38.25
CA ALA A 36 -21.69 12.46 37.89
C ALA A 36 -22.40 11.48 36.95
N LYS A 37 -23.41 10.85 37.55
CA LYS A 37 -24.45 9.99 37.01
C LYS A 37 -25.57 10.84 36.43
N SER A 38 -25.97 10.60 35.19
CA SER A 38 -27.29 10.95 34.63
C SER A 38 -27.55 9.95 33.50
N GLU A 39 -28.33 8.90 33.77
CA GLU A 39 -29.79 8.83 33.63
C GLU A 39 -30.27 8.66 32.19
N VAL A 40 -30.72 7.42 32.00
CA VAL A 40 -31.58 6.84 30.97
C VAL A 40 -32.76 7.76 30.63
N SER A 41 -33.05 7.89 29.33
CA SER A 41 -34.40 8.20 28.87
C SER A 41 -34.88 7.07 27.98
N ALA A 42 -35.99 6.48 28.40
CA ALA A 42 -36.67 5.37 27.78
C ALA A 42 -37.65 5.85 26.69
N GLU A 43 -37.78 5.00 25.67
CA GLU A 43 -39.06 4.52 25.15
C GLU A 43 -39.97 5.47 24.33
N ALA A 44 -40.17 5.09 23.07
CA ALA A 44 -41.47 5.18 22.40
C ALA A 44 -41.58 4.10 21.31
N VAL A 45 -42.28 3.02 21.67
CA VAL A 45 -42.81 1.98 20.77
C VAL A 45 -44.07 2.51 20.09
N SER A 46 -44.23 2.20 18.79
CA SER A 46 -45.48 1.95 18.03
C SER A 46 -45.25 2.37 16.57
N LYS A 47 -45.72 1.70 15.51
CA LYS A 47 -46.86 0.80 15.37
C LYS A 47 -46.69 0.04 14.07
N ILE A 48 -47.03 -1.24 14.14
CA ILE A 48 -47.17 -2.19 13.04
C ILE A 48 -48.45 -1.79 12.28
N ILE A 49 -48.36 -1.56 10.96
CA ILE A 49 -49.53 -1.65 10.07
C ILE A 49 -49.12 -2.47 8.84
N THR A 50 -49.46 -3.75 8.91
CA THR A 50 -49.59 -4.65 7.76
C THR A 50 -50.90 -4.31 7.07
N SER A 51 -50.85 -3.70 5.88
CA SER A 51 -51.99 -3.68 4.97
C SER A 51 -51.75 -4.66 3.83
N SER A 52 -52.57 -5.70 3.86
CA SER A 52 -52.69 -6.74 2.86
C SER A 52 -53.60 -6.30 1.70
N MET A 53 -53.37 -6.93 0.53
CA MET A 53 -54.22 -7.06 -0.67
C MET A 53 -53.99 -6.09 -1.84
N PRO A 54 -54.36 -6.46 -3.08
CA PRO A 54 -54.28 -7.78 -3.72
C PRO A 54 -53.55 -7.74 -5.08
N SER A 55 -53.24 -8.94 -5.56
CA SER A 55 -52.72 -9.28 -6.88
C SER A 55 -53.58 -8.75 -8.03
N SER A 56 -52.94 -8.07 -8.99
CA SER A 56 -53.46 -7.85 -10.35
C SER A 56 -52.44 -8.34 -11.37
N THR A 57 -52.77 -9.48 -11.97
CA THR A 57 -52.33 -9.96 -13.28
C THR A 57 -52.45 -8.85 -14.33
N VAL A 58 -51.43 -8.65 -15.18
CA VAL A 58 -51.57 -8.20 -16.59
C VAL A 58 -50.22 -8.41 -17.32
N THR A 59 -50.34 -9.08 -18.47
CA THR A 59 -49.44 -9.26 -19.63
C THR A 59 -47.99 -9.69 -19.46
N LYS A 60 -47.77 -10.94 -19.90
CA LYS A 60 -46.50 -11.56 -20.25
C LYS A 60 -46.05 -11.05 -21.63
N ASP A 61 -45.45 -9.86 -21.68
CA ASP A 61 -44.64 -9.48 -22.83
C ASP A 61 -43.27 -10.13 -22.67
N THR A 62 -43.04 -11.16 -23.50
CA THR A 62 -41.76 -11.83 -23.64
C THR A 62 -40.84 -10.88 -24.40
N TYR A 63 -40.24 -9.93 -23.69
CA TYR A 63 -39.02 -9.30 -24.13
C TYR A 63 -37.90 -10.29 -23.87
N ALA A 64 -37.31 -10.80 -24.94
CA ALA A 64 -35.98 -11.39 -24.90
C ALA A 64 -35.04 -10.31 -24.38
N ALA A 65 -34.79 -10.32 -23.07
CA ALA A 65 -33.71 -9.58 -22.47
C ALA A 65 -32.44 -10.21 -23.02
N GLU A 66 -31.90 -9.64 -24.10
CA GLU A 66 -30.49 -9.74 -24.38
C GLU A 66 -29.79 -9.21 -23.14
N ALA A 67 -29.32 -10.15 -22.31
CA ALA A 67 -28.43 -9.87 -21.22
C ALA A 67 -27.16 -9.31 -21.85
N SER A 68 -27.14 -7.99 -22.05
CA SER A 68 -25.92 -7.23 -22.28
C SER A 68 -25.09 -7.44 -21.03
N SER A 69 -24.18 -8.42 -21.11
CA SER A 69 -23.13 -8.63 -20.14
C SER A 69 -22.24 -7.40 -20.22
N ALA A 70 -22.60 -6.36 -19.46
CA ALA A 70 -21.76 -5.21 -19.24
C ALA A 70 -20.46 -5.74 -18.64
N GLU A 71 -19.40 -5.71 -19.43
CA GLU A 71 -18.05 -5.98 -18.94
C GLU A 71 -17.80 -5.03 -17.77
N PRO A 72 -17.30 -5.53 -16.61
CA PRO A 72 -17.07 -4.68 -15.47
C PRO A 72 -16.15 -3.53 -15.88
N ALA A 73 -16.57 -2.30 -15.58
CA ALA A 73 -15.79 -1.11 -15.89
C ALA A 73 -14.39 -1.26 -15.29
N LYS A 74 -13.36 -1.01 -16.09
CA LYS A 74 -11.97 -1.05 -15.62
C LYS A 74 -11.80 -0.03 -14.48
N PRO A 75 -11.03 -0.36 -13.42
CA PRO A 75 -10.72 0.59 -12.37
C PRO A 75 -10.04 1.84 -12.97
N ASP A 76 -10.48 3.02 -12.51
CA ASP A 76 -9.87 4.31 -12.88
C ASP A 76 -8.80 4.65 -11.84
N PHE A 77 -7.56 4.25 -12.14
CA PHE A 77 -6.41 4.46 -11.28
C PHE A 77 -5.99 5.93 -11.24
N LYS A 78 -5.89 6.47 -10.02
CA LYS A 78 -5.45 7.84 -9.72
C LYS A 78 -3.98 7.94 -9.35
N LEU A 79 -3.31 6.80 -9.17
CA LEU A 79 -1.91 6.67 -8.76
C LEU A 79 -1.61 7.40 -7.44
N GLN A 80 -2.54 7.28 -6.49
CA GLN A 80 -2.44 7.87 -5.16
C GLN A 80 -1.61 7.03 -4.20
N THR A 81 -1.60 5.71 -4.42
CA THR A 81 -0.81 4.79 -3.60
C THR A 81 -0.22 3.65 -4.43
N VAL A 82 0.99 3.24 -4.03
CA VAL A 82 1.68 2.05 -4.52
C VAL A 82 2.08 1.19 -3.34
N ASN A 83 1.69 -0.09 -3.34
CA ASN A 83 1.89 -1.00 -2.20
C ASN A 83 1.35 -0.44 -0.87
N GLY A 84 0.24 0.32 -0.96
CA GLY A 84 -0.43 0.96 0.18
C GLY A 84 0.24 2.25 0.67
N ILE A 85 1.33 2.67 0.03
CA ILE A 85 2.12 3.85 0.41
C ILE A 85 1.81 5.02 -0.50
N SER A 86 1.60 6.19 0.10
CA SER A 86 1.44 7.48 -0.58
C SER A 86 2.73 8.29 -0.44
N LEU A 87 3.02 9.18 -1.40
CA LEU A 87 4.12 10.16 -1.32
C LEU A 87 4.00 11.09 -0.10
N SER A 88 2.80 11.24 0.45
CA SER A 88 2.56 12.04 1.67
C SER A 88 2.81 11.26 2.99
N ASP A 89 3.10 9.97 2.93
CA ASP A 89 3.31 9.17 4.14
C ASP A 89 4.63 9.57 4.84
N THR A 90 4.62 9.46 6.16
CA THR A 90 5.81 9.62 7.01
C THR A 90 6.41 8.26 7.38
N PRO A 91 7.67 8.19 7.85
CA PRO A 91 8.26 6.93 8.30
C PRO A 91 7.39 6.16 9.32
N SER A 92 6.79 6.87 10.28
CA SER A 92 5.89 6.26 11.27
C SER A 92 4.57 5.76 10.67
N THR A 93 4.09 6.38 9.60
CA THR A 93 2.89 5.92 8.88
C THR A 93 3.19 4.70 8.02
N VAL A 94 4.33 4.69 7.33
CA VAL A 94 4.79 3.52 6.57
C VAL A 94 4.98 2.31 7.49
N ALA A 95 5.66 2.48 8.63
CA ALA A 95 5.85 1.39 9.60
C ALA A 95 4.51 0.87 10.17
N ARG A 96 3.52 1.75 10.37
CA ARG A 96 2.16 1.33 10.80
C ARG A 96 1.42 0.53 9.72
N LYS A 97 1.61 0.86 8.44
CA LYS A 97 0.96 0.21 7.30
C LYS A 97 1.60 -1.15 6.97
N LEU A 98 2.93 -1.23 7.02
CA LEU A 98 3.70 -2.36 6.52
C LEU A 98 4.34 -3.23 7.61
N GLY A 99 4.37 -2.72 8.85
CA GLY A 99 5.20 -3.28 9.92
C GLY A 99 6.61 -2.69 9.91
N GLU A 100 7.47 -3.21 10.78
CA GLU A 100 8.86 -2.76 10.88
C GLU A 100 9.67 -3.14 9.62
N PRO A 101 10.52 -2.25 9.11
CA PRO A 101 11.41 -2.57 8.00
C PRO A 101 12.47 -3.61 8.44
N GLN A 102 12.96 -4.39 7.48
CA GLN A 102 14.07 -5.33 7.72
C GLN A 102 15.37 -4.58 8.06
N ARG A 103 15.53 -3.41 7.46
CA ARG A 103 16.71 -2.56 7.63
C ARG A 103 16.35 -1.10 7.41
N ILE A 104 16.99 -0.24 8.19
CA ILE A 104 16.95 1.21 8.03
C ILE A 104 18.36 1.68 7.70
N THR A 105 18.52 2.44 6.61
CA THR A 105 19.79 3.06 6.21
C THR A 105 19.62 4.56 6.13
N GLU A 106 20.52 5.31 6.74
CA GLU A 106 20.61 6.77 6.65
C GLU A 106 21.84 7.14 5.84
N ASP A 107 21.73 8.13 4.94
CA ASP A 107 22.90 8.64 4.23
C ASP A 107 23.76 9.52 5.16
N PRO A 108 25.07 9.23 5.29
CA PRO A 108 25.93 9.95 6.23
C PRO A 108 26.14 11.43 5.88
N TYR A 109 25.92 11.82 4.61
CA TYR A 109 26.08 13.18 4.11
C TYR A 109 24.72 13.87 3.92
N LEU A 110 23.67 13.12 3.62
CA LEU A 110 22.30 13.58 3.45
C LEU A 110 21.40 13.01 4.55
N ARG A 111 21.52 13.54 5.77
CA ARG A 111 20.80 13.03 6.96
C ARG A 111 19.27 13.05 6.83
N GLU A 112 18.74 13.80 5.89
CA GLU A 112 17.31 13.83 5.59
C GLU A 112 16.87 12.65 4.71
N LEU A 113 17.83 11.95 4.08
CA LEU A 113 17.60 10.77 3.26
C LEU A 113 17.65 9.50 4.12
N LEU A 114 16.51 8.84 4.22
CA LEU A 114 16.31 7.63 5.00
C LEU A 114 15.71 6.54 4.12
N ILE A 115 16.23 5.32 4.18
CA ILE A 115 15.76 4.19 3.37
C ILE A 115 15.26 3.09 4.30
N TYR A 116 13.98 2.74 4.17
CA TYR A 116 13.37 1.58 4.83
C TYR A 116 13.30 0.42 3.85
N GLN A 117 13.99 -0.67 4.15
CA GLN A 117 14.05 -1.85 3.30
C GLN A 117 13.01 -2.90 3.73
N TYR A 118 12.19 -3.34 2.79
CA TYR A 118 11.18 -4.39 2.93
C TYR A 118 11.51 -5.54 1.94
N PRO A 119 10.92 -6.74 2.08
CA PRO A 119 11.33 -7.91 1.29
C PRO A 119 11.47 -7.69 -0.24
N ASN A 120 10.57 -6.90 -0.84
CA ASN A 120 10.49 -6.71 -2.29
C ASN A 120 10.47 -5.22 -2.71
N MET A 121 10.74 -4.31 -1.77
CA MET A 121 10.74 -2.87 -2.06
C MET A 121 11.52 -2.07 -1.01
N ASP A 122 12.04 -0.93 -1.44
CA ASP A 122 12.60 0.09 -0.59
C ASP A 122 11.68 1.31 -0.57
N VAL A 123 11.49 1.90 0.60
CA VAL A 123 10.79 3.19 0.75
C VAL A 123 11.84 4.22 1.14
N VAL A 124 12.08 5.17 0.23
CA VAL A 124 13.02 6.26 0.40
C VAL A 124 12.27 7.47 0.92
N PHE A 125 12.77 8.08 1.97
CA PHE A 125 12.24 9.30 2.55
C PHE A 125 13.24 10.44 2.35
N ASN A 126 12.70 11.65 2.15
CA ASN A 126 13.46 12.89 2.19
C ASN A 126 12.62 13.94 2.95
N GLY A 127 13.23 14.71 3.85
CA GLY A 127 12.50 15.71 4.63
C GLY A 127 11.38 15.14 5.53
N GLY A 128 11.43 13.84 5.86
CA GLY A 128 10.45 13.17 6.73
C GLY A 128 9.17 12.69 6.03
N ILE A 129 9.10 12.77 4.70
CA ILE A 129 8.02 12.22 3.86
C ILE A 129 8.57 11.25 2.83
N VAL A 130 7.71 10.42 2.25
CA VAL A 130 8.10 9.49 1.17
C VAL A 130 8.55 10.30 -0.04
N TYR A 131 9.80 10.06 -0.43
CA TYR A 131 10.41 10.59 -1.65
C TYR A 131 10.21 9.63 -2.83
N SER A 132 10.39 8.33 -2.57
CA SER A 132 10.21 7.29 -3.59
C SER A 132 9.83 5.94 -2.96
N VAL A 133 9.08 5.13 -3.70
CA VAL A 133 8.92 3.69 -3.44
C VAL A 133 9.53 2.93 -4.61
N GLU A 134 10.53 2.11 -4.34
CA GLU A 134 11.31 1.39 -5.35
C GLU A 134 11.05 -0.11 -5.22
N ILE A 135 10.55 -0.74 -6.27
CA ILE A 135 10.08 -2.13 -6.26
C ILE A 135 10.89 -2.92 -7.27
N ALA A 136 11.35 -4.11 -6.87
CA ALA A 136 12.08 -5.00 -7.75
C ALA A 136 11.19 -5.50 -8.92
N GLY A 137 11.76 -5.60 -10.12
CA GLY A 137 11.04 -6.05 -11.31
C GLY A 137 10.52 -7.50 -11.26
N ASP A 138 11.00 -8.30 -10.30
CA ASP A 138 10.57 -9.68 -10.04
C ASP A 138 9.64 -9.82 -8.82
N SER A 139 9.11 -8.71 -8.29
CA SER A 139 8.17 -8.67 -7.15
C SER A 139 6.87 -9.45 -7.35
N GLY A 140 6.52 -9.81 -8.59
CA GLY A 140 5.36 -10.62 -8.96
C GLY A 140 4.06 -9.82 -9.02
N THR A 141 3.77 -9.01 -8.00
CA THR A 141 2.53 -8.23 -7.88
C THR A 141 2.81 -6.79 -7.49
N LEU A 142 1.94 -5.88 -7.95
CA LEU A 142 1.93 -4.46 -7.65
C LEU A 142 0.54 -4.08 -7.17
N LEU A 143 0.44 -3.42 -6.01
CA LEU A 143 -0.83 -2.91 -5.51
C LEU A 143 -0.95 -1.43 -5.89
N LEU A 144 -1.73 -1.12 -6.92
CA LEU A 144 -2.01 0.26 -7.34
C LEU A 144 -3.37 0.69 -6.81
N ASP A 145 -3.44 1.76 -6.02
CA ASP A 145 -4.70 2.29 -5.47
C ASP A 145 -5.58 1.22 -4.78
N GLY A 146 -4.95 0.26 -4.12
CA GLY A 146 -5.64 -0.85 -3.45
C GLY A 146 -6.09 -2.00 -4.36
N VAL A 147 -5.78 -1.96 -5.66
CA VAL A 147 -6.04 -3.06 -6.60
C VAL A 147 -4.73 -3.76 -6.96
N GLU A 148 -4.69 -5.06 -6.72
CA GLU A 148 -3.54 -5.90 -7.03
C GLU A 148 -3.52 -6.25 -8.52
N ILE A 149 -2.38 -5.99 -9.16
CA ILE A 149 -2.11 -6.35 -10.56
C ILE A 149 -0.75 -7.06 -10.65
N PRO A 150 -0.49 -7.86 -11.71
CA PRO A 150 0.85 -8.36 -11.97
C PRO A 150 1.87 -7.21 -12.12
N ALA A 151 3.06 -7.35 -11.55
CA ALA A 151 4.16 -6.40 -11.73
C ALA A 151 4.85 -6.61 -13.10
N THR A 152 4.11 -6.40 -14.19
CA THR A 152 4.61 -6.54 -15.56
C THR A 152 4.30 -5.29 -16.38
N ILE A 153 5.08 -5.06 -17.45
CA ILE A 153 4.92 -3.89 -18.33
C ILE A 153 3.48 -3.85 -18.91
N GLU A 154 2.97 -5.00 -19.31
CA GLU A 154 1.67 -5.20 -19.96
C GLU A 154 0.52 -5.00 -18.99
N ALA A 155 0.65 -5.50 -17.76
CA ALA A 155 -0.37 -5.33 -16.73
C ALA A 155 -0.47 -3.87 -16.29
N VAL A 156 0.67 -3.20 -16.10
CA VAL A 156 0.68 -1.76 -15.77
C VAL A 156 0.12 -0.93 -16.91
N LYS A 157 0.47 -1.20 -18.17
CA LYS A 157 -0.18 -0.56 -19.34
C LYS A 157 -1.67 -0.88 -19.43
N GLY A 158 -2.07 -2.09 -19.06
CA GLY A 158 -3.48 -2.49 -19.01
C GLY A 158 -4.28 -1.72 -17.97
N ALA A 159 -3.64 -1.37 -16.85
CA ALA A 159 -4.22 -0.61 -15.74
C ALA A 159 -4.20 0.90 -16.00
N LEU A 160 -3.05 1.45 -16.38
CA LEU A 160 -2.82 2.89 -16.52
C LEU A 160 -2.99 3.41 -17.95
N GLY A 161 -3.14 2.55 -18.96
CA GLY A 161 -3.28 2.97 -20.36
C GLY A 161 -1.94 3.17 -21.07
N GLN A 162 -1.86 4.17 -21.94
CA GLN A 162 -0.61 4.50 -22.63
C GLN A 162 0.33 5.26 -21.68
N PRO A 163 1.66 5.07 -21.81
CA PRO A 163 2.61 5.85 -21.04
C PRO A 163 2.57 7.31 -21.49
N ASP A 164 2.75 8.21 -20.54
CA ASP A 164 2.82 9.65 -20.76
C ASP A 164 4.21 10.06 -21.28
N TYR A 165 5.26 9.31 -20.90
CA TYR A 165 6.62 9.47 -21.41
C TYR A 165 7.29 8.14 -21.74
N VAL A 166 8.20 8.16 -22.71
CA VAL A 166 9.10 7.07 -23.05
C VAL A 166 10.53 7.58 -22.96
N THR A 167 11.36 6.92 -22.16
CA THR A 167 12.78 7.26 -21.94
C THR A 167 13.69 6.16 -22.48
N GLU A 168 15.00 6.38 -22.49
CA GLU A 168 15.98 5.39 -22.97
C GLU A 168 15.96 4.09 -22.14
N ASP A 169 15.60 4.21 -20.87
CA ASP A 169 15.65 3.16 -19.85
C ASP A 169 14.27 2.74 -19.34
N GLY A 170 13.17 3.17 -19.98
CA GLY A 170 11.84 2.85 -19.48
C GLY A 170 10.67 3.64 -20.05
N ILE A 171 9.53 3.49 -19.36
CA ILE A 171 8.30 4.22 -19.64
C ILE A 171 7.74 4.81 -18.35
N VAL A 172 7.03 5.93 -18.45
CA VAL A 172 6.50 6.67 -17.29
C VAL A 172 5.00 6.91 -17.46
N PHE A 173 4.27 6.72 -16.37
CA PHE A 173 2.86 7.10 -16.23
C PHE A 173 2.73 8.22 -15.21
N GLU A 174 1.95 9.24 -15.52
CA GLU A 174 1.76 10.41 -14.68
C GLU A 174 0.28 10.61 -14.34
N ARG A 175 -0.03 10.79 -13.06
CA ARG A 175 -1.37 11.22 -12.64
C ARG A 175 -1.24 12.31 -11.60
N ASN A 176 -1.63 13.53 -11.97
CA ASN A 176 -1.36 14.72 -11.17
C ASN A 176 0.16 14.83 -10.92
N GLU A 177 0.60 14.98 -9.68
CA GLU A 177 2.01 15.14 -9.31
C GLU A 177 2.72 13.79 -9.08
N ALA A 178 2.03 12.67 -9.26
CA ALA A 178 2.57 11.33 -9.04
C ALA A 178 3.06 10.68 -10.35
N LEU A 179 4.28 10.14 -10.31
CA LEU A 179 4.89 9.39 -11.41
C LEU A 179 5.11 7.93 -11.03
N LEU A 180 4.84 7.04 -11.98
CA LEU A 180 5.23 5.63 -11.94
C LEU A 180 6.13 5.33 -13.13
N LYS A 181 7.43 5.18 -12.88
CA LYS A 181 8.40 4.78 -13.91
C LYS A 181 8.65 3.28 -13.86
N LEU A 182 8.54 2.63 -15.00
CA LEU A 182 8.94 1.25 -15.21
C LEU A 182 10.30 1.27 -15.88
N PHE A 183 11.33 0.84 -15.16
CA PHE A 183 12.67 0.68 -15.72
C PHE A 183 12.74 -0.63 -16.50
N ILE A 184 13.22 -0.54 -17.73
CA ILE A 184 13.23 -1.64 -18.69
C ILE A 184 14.65 -1.77 -19.23
N ASP A 185 15.22 -2.96 -19.12
CA ASP A 185 16.50 -3.27 -19.72
C ASP A 185 16.38 -3.18 -21.26
N PRO A 186 17.16 -2.33 -21.95
CA PRO A 186 16.96 -2.06 -23.36
C PRO A 186 17.32 -3.25 -24.26
N GLU A 187 18.17 -4.16 -23.80
CA GLU A 187 18.60 -5.33 -24.59
C GLU A 187 17.61 -6.48 -24.47
N THR A 188 17.18 -6.80 -23.25
CA THR A 188 16.33 -7.95 -22.93
C THR A 188 14.84 -7.60 -22.93
N GLN A 189 14.50 -6.31 -22.90
CA GLN A 189 13.13 -5.79 -22.78
C GLN A 189 12.43 -6.29 -21.51
N ARG A 190 13.20 -6.59 -20.45
CA ARG A 190 12.68 -7.06 -19.17
C ARG A 190 12.54 -5.90 -18.19
N LEU A 191 11.47 -5.92 -17.41
CA LEU A 191 11.28 -5.01 -16.29
C LEU A 191 12.38 -5.26 -15.24
N THR A 192 13.12 -4.22 -14.89
CA THR A 192 14.19 -4.27 -13.88
C THR A 192 13.73 -3.73 -12.54
N SER A 193 12.99 -2.62 -12.54
CA SER A 193 12.37 -2.04 -11.34
C SER A 193 11.16 -1.17 -11.68
N ILE A 194 10.36 -0.86 -10.67
CA ILE A 194 9.24 0.08 -10.71
C ILE A 194 9.48 1.14 -9.64
N HIS A 195 9.44 2.42 -10.01
CA HIS A 195 9.65 3.53 -9.06
C HIS A 195 8.41 4.42 -9.05
N TYR A 196 7.92 4.71 -7.85
CA TYR A 196 6.81 5.63 -7.58
C TYR A 196 7.31 6.85 -6.82
N PHE A 197 7.21 8.03 -7.42
CA PHE A 197 7.80 9.26 -6.87
C PHE A 197 7.06 10.51 -7.36
N ASP A 198 7.38 11.65 -6.76
CA ASP A 198 6.78 12.92 -7.12
C ASP A 198 7.43 13.50 -8.40
N SER A 199 6.65 14.13 -9.27
CA SER A 199 7.13 14.84 -10.47
C SER A 199 8.19 15.91 -10.21
N PHE A 200 8.21 16.52 -9.03
CA PHE A 200 9.22 17.49 -8.61
C PHE A 200 10.54 16.85 -8.15
N SER A 201 10.62 15.53 -8.15
CA SER A 201 11.82 14.76 -7.77
C SER A 201 12.73 14.43 -8.97
N MET A 202 12.31 14.75 -10.20
CA MET A 202 13.10 14.57 -11.44
C MET A 202 14.17 15.64 -11.63
#